data_AF-A0A819MCL5-F1
#
_entry.id   AF-A0A819MCL5-F1
#
_cell.length_a   1.000
_cell.length_b   1.000
_cell.length_c   1.000
_cell.angle_alpha   90.00
_cell.angle_beta   90.00
_cell.angle_gamma   90.00
#
_symmetry.space_group_name_H-M   'P 1'
#
loop_
_entity.id
_entity.type
_entity.pdbx_description
1 polymer ?
#
loop_
_entity_poly.entity_id
_entity_poly.type
_entity_poly.pdbx_seq_one_letter_code
_entity_poly.pdbx_strand_id
1 'polypeptide(L)'
;HTSRAEDLYSIYHLQRHLCWYESILWPEDIKQSHGRIHVFFSEDDDIVPTSFINDYLKKSNIDTTVLSDFKHGQMILIPKYQKNILKKLLELETKSSIDDNESISI
;
A
#
# COMPACT_ATOMS: atom_id res chain seq x y z
N HIS A 1 -21.23 -7.49 27.30
CA HIS A 1 -20.07 -8.39 27.40
C HIS A 1 -20.18 -9.40 26.28
N THR A 2 -19.46 -9.18 25.17
CA THR A 2 -19.28 -10.23 24.16
C THR A 2 -18.40 -11.32 24.76
N SER A 3 -18.67 -12.57 24.40
CA SER A 3 -17.82 -13.68 24.79
C SER A 3 -16.51 -13.60 24.00
N ARG A 4 -15.40 -14.05 24.59
CA ARG A 4 -14.09 -14.12 23.89
C ARG A 4 -14.14 -14.86 22.54
N ALA A 5 -15.09 -15.80 22.38
CA ALA A 5 -15.30 -16.53 21.15
C ALA A 5 -15.92 -15.65 20.03
N GLU A 6 -16.85 -14.75 20.39
CA GLU A 6 -17.47 -13.80 19.47
C GLU A 6 -16.47 -12.76 18.96
N ASP A 7 -15.59 -12.29 19.85
CA ASP A 7 -14.52 -11.34 19.48
C ASP A 7 -13.52 -12.00 18.51
N LEU A 8 -13.09 -13.24 18.78
CA LEU A 8 -12.21 -14.00 17.89
C LEU A 8 -12.86 -14.30 16.53
N TYR A 9 -14.13 -14.67 16.52
CA TYR A 9 -14.88 -14.88 15.28
C TYR A 9 -14.96 -13.59 14.46
N SER A 10 -15.21 -12.46 15.12
CA SER A 10 -15.30 -11.16 14.45
C SER A 10 -13.96 -10.74 13.83
N ILE A 11 -12.85 -10.90 14.56
CA ILE A 11 -11.50 -10.66 14.02
C ILE A 11 -11.23 -11.56 12.82
N TYR A 12 -11.45 -12.87 12.96
CA TYR A 12 -11.22 -13.82 11.88
C TYR A 12 -12.05 -13.50 10.62
N HIS A 13 -13.33 -13.16 10.81
CA HIS A 13 -14.23 -12.78 9.73
C HIS A 13 -13.76 -11.50 9.01
N LEU A 14 -13.34 -10.48 9.77
CA LEU A 14 -12.79 -9.23 9.20
C LEU A 14 -11.48 -9.48 8.45
N GLN A 15 -10.54 -10.22 9.04
CA GLN A 15 -9.25 -10.53 8.40
C GLN A 15 -9.46 -11.22 7.04
N ARG A 16 -10.33 -12.25 7.00
CA ARG A 16 -10.61 -13.00 5.79
C ARG A 16 -11.30 -12.17 4.70
N HIS A 17 -12.27 -11.33 5.08
CA HIS A 17 -13.09 -10.62 4.08
C HIS A 17 -12.54 -9.26 3.67
N LEU A 18 -11.73 -8.63 4.52
CA LEU A 18 -11.07 -7.36 4.21
C LEU A 18 -9.64 -7.56 3.72
N CYS A 19 -9.15 -8.80 3.67
CA CYS A 19 -7.72 -9.09 3.49
C CYS A 19 -6.85 -8.31 4.48
N TRP A 20 -7.38 -8.07 5.68
CA TRP A 20 -6.68 -7.38 6.74
C TRP A 20 -5.74 -8.39 7.40
N TYR A 21 -4.49 -8.39 6.97
CA TYR A 21 -3.45 -9.19 7.60
C TYR A 21 -2.55 -8.26 8.39
N GLU A 22 -2.27 -8.61 9.65
CA GLU A 22 -1.22 -7.95 10.40
C GLU A 22 0.11 -8.37 9.80
N SER A 23 0.64 -7.54 8.91
CA SER A 23 1.95 -7.73 8.29
C SER A 23 2.85 -6.61 8.77
N ILE A 24 3.76 -6.94 9.67
CA ILE A 24 4.82 -6.03 10.10
C ILE A 24 5.95 -6.21 9.09
N LEU A 25 6.06 -5.28 8.15
CA LEU A 25 7.14 -5.23 7.17
C LEU A 25 7.98 -4.00 7.46
N TRP A 26 9.26 -4.21 7.78
CA TRP A 26 10.23 -3.14 7.90
C TRP A 26 10.84 -2.83 6.52
N PRO A 27 11.35 -1.61 6.28
CA PRO A 27 12.03 -1.28 5.02
C PRO A 27 13.17 -2.23 4.66
N GLU A 28 13.84 -2.79 5.67
CA GLU A 28 14.92 -3.76 5.50
C GLU A 28 14.39 -5.08 4.92
N ASP A 29 13.19 -5.50 5.30
CA ASP A 29 12.54 -6.70 4.77
C ASP A 29 12.12 -6.48 3.31
N ILE A 30 11.64 -5.28 3.00
CA ILE A 30 11.27 -4.86 1.64
C ILE A 30 12.48 -4.90 0.71
N LYS A 31 13.63 -4.35 1.15
CA LYS A 31 14.87 -4.34 0.37
C LYS A 31 15.44 -5.73 0.10
N GLN A 32 15.23 -6.66 1.02
CA GLN A 32 15.65 -8.05 0.85
C GLN A 32 14.72 -8.83 -0.08
N SER A 33 13.52 -8.32 -0.34
CA SER A 33 12.61 -8.94 -1.28
C SER A 33 13.12 -8.78 -2.72
N HIS A 34 12.98 -9.82 -3.53
CA HIS A 34 13.26 -9.75 -4.98
C HIS A 34 12.16 -8.99 -5.76
N GLY A 35 11.17 -8.44 -5.06
CA GLY A 35 10.03 -7.75 -5.66
C GLY A 35 10.24 -6.23 -5.63
N ARG A 36 9.80 -5.55 -6.68
CA ARG A 36 9.61 -4.10 -6.63
C ARG A 36 8.35 -3.81 -5.81
N ILE A 37 8.53 -3.14 -4.68
CA ILE A 37 7.43 -2.77 -3.79
C ILE A 37 7.13 -1.29 -3.95
N HIS A 38 5.87 -0.97 -4.23
CA HIS A 38 5.35 0.39 -4.27
C HIS A 38 4.26 0.54 -3.22
N VAL A 39 4.39 1.52 -2.33
CA VAL A 39 3.42 1.74 -1.24
C VAL A 39 2.49 2.89 -1.60
N PHE A 40 1.18 2.62 -1.58
CA PHE A 40 0.14 3.63 -1.76
C PHE A 40 -0.43 4.05 -0.41
N PHE A 41 -0.50 5.36 -0.19
CA PHE A 41 -1.11 5.94 0.99
C PHE A 41 -2.40 6.67 0.65
N SER A 42 -3.30 6.69 1.62
CA SER A 42 -4.44 7.61 1.63
C SER A 42 -3.96 8.95 2.18
N GLU A 43 -4.28 10.06 1.51
CA GLU A 43 -3.98 11.41 2.02
C GLU A 43 -4.69 11.67 3.36
N ASP A 44 -5.97 11.32 3.46
CA ASP A 44 -6.82 11.50 4.62
C ASP A 44 -6.96 10.17 5.41
N ASP A 45 -5.84 9.65 5.91
CA ASP A 45 -5.82 8.46 6.76
C ASP A 45 -5.85 8.81 8.25
N ASP A 46 -6.96 8.48 8.92
CA ASP A 46 -7.14 8.76 10.35
C ASP A 46 -6.39 7.77 11.26
N ILE A 47 -5.83 6.70 10.69
CA ILE A 47 -5.16 5.62 11.43
C ILE A 47 -3.65 5.66 11.22
N VAL A 48 -3.23 5.85 9.97
CA VAL A 48 -1.81 5.88 9.58
C VAL A 48 -1.35 7.34 9.45
N PRO A 49 -0.30 7.78 10.17
CA PRO A 49 0.26 9.12 9.99
C PRO A 49 1.01 9.22 8.66
N THR A 50 0.26 9.39 7.57
CA THR A 50 0.75 9.27 6.18
C THR A 50 2.00 10.10 5.91
N SER A 51 2.04 11.36 6.33
CA SER A 51 3.20 12.24 6.09
C SER A 51 4.49 11.69 6.69
N PHE A 52 4.44 11.29 7.96
CA PHE A 52 5.58 10.73 8.68
C PHE A 52 6.07 9.41 8.07
N ILE A 53 5.14 8.49 7.76
CA ILE A 53 5.49 7.17 7.22
C ILE A 53 6.01 7.30 5.78
N ASN A 54 5.40 8.16 4.96
CA ASN A 54 5.85 8.43 3.60
C ASN A 54 7.30 8.96 3.59
N ASP A 55 7.64 9.90 4.48
CA ASP A 55 9.00 10.42 4.61
C ASP A 55 9.98 9.34 5.07
N TYR A 56 9.56 8.49 6.01
CA TYR A 56 10.35 7.36 6.50
C TYR A 56 10.66 6.34 5.38
N LEU A 57 9.67 5.98 4.57
CA LEU A 57 9.86 5.04 3.46
C LEU A 57 10.69 5.64 2.32
N LYS A 58 10.48 6.91 1.97
CA LYS A 58 11.30 7.62 0.97
C LYS A 58 12.76 7.70 1.38
N LYS A 59 13.06 8.02 2.65
CA LYS A 59 14.44 7.96 3.19
C LYS A 59 15.05 6.56 3.10
N SER A 60 14.20 5.54 3.10
CA SER A 60 14.60 4.15 2.95
C SER A 60 14.67 3.70 1.48
N ASN A 61 14.52 4.61 0.51
CA ASN A 61 14.53 4.33 -0.92
C ASN A 61 13.44 3.33 -1.36
N ILE A 62 12.23 3.51 -0.81
CA ILE A 62 11.03 2.76 -1.20
C ILE A 62 10.09 3.69 -1.97
N ASP A 63 9.60 3.21 -3.11
CA ASP A 63 8.69 3.96 -3.97
C ASP A 63 7.32 4.12 -3.26
N THR A 64 6.81 5.34 -3.29
CA THR A 64 5.59 5.72 -2.57
C THR A 64 4.70 6.64 -3.40
N THR A 65 3.39 6.57 -3.19
CA THR A 65 2.43 7.52 -3.77
C THR A 65 1.32 7.82 -2.79
N VAL A 66 1.07 9.11 -2.54
CA VAL A 66 -0.08 9.57 -1.78
C VAL A 66 -1.24 9.79 -2.75
N LEU A 67 -2.38 9.17 -2.48
CA LEU A 67 -3.60 9.30 -3.27
C LEU A 67 -4.48 10.37 -2.64
N SER A 68 -4.78 11.41 -3.41
CA SER A 68 -5.67 12.49 -2.98
C SER A 68 -7.12 12.01 -2.87
N ASP A 69 -7.88 12.64 -1.96
CA ASP A 69 -9.29 12.34 -1.69
C ASP A 69 -9.56 10.87 -1.30
N PHE A 70 -8.54 10.18 -0.81
CA PHE A 70 -8.60 8.79 -0.42
C PHE A 70 -8.60 8.67 1.10
N LYS A 71 -9.49 7.84 1.63
CA LYS A 71 -9.58 7.52 3.07
C LYS A 71 -9.22 6.08 3.36
N HIS A 72 -8.91 5.82 4.62
CA HIS A 72 -8.59 4.49 5.12
C HIS A 72 -9.63 3.44 4.69
N GLY A 73 -9.16 2.28 4.22
CA GLY A 73 -10.00 1.13 3.87
C GLY A 73 -10.88 1.29 2.62
N GLN A 74 -10.93 2.46 1.97
CA GLN A 74 -11.78 2.68 0.79
C GLN A 74 -11.41 1.78 -0.40
N MET A 75 -10.13 1.41 -0.54
CA MET A 75 -9.67 0.42 -1.51
C MET A 75 -10.38 -0.93 -1.34
N ILE A 76 -10.63 -1.35 -0.10
CA ILE A 76 -11.21 -2.65 0.20
C ILE A 76 -12.69 -2.67 -0.15
N LEU A 77 -13.40 -1.57 0.13
CA LEU A 77 -14.85 -1.51 0.09
C LEU A 77 -15.43 -1.02 -1.25
N ILE A 78 -14.69 -0.23 -2.03
CA ILE A 78 -15.22 0.48 -3.19
C ILE A 78 -14.40 0.13 -4.45
N PRO A 79 -14.98 -0.62 -5.42
CA PRO A 79 -14.25 -1.07 -6.61
C PRO A 79 -13.64 0.04 -7.48
N LYS A 80 -14.22 1.24 -7.49
CA LYS A 80 -13.69 2.40 -8.22
C LYS A 80 -12.25 2.72 -7.80
N TYR A 81 -11.97 2.61 -6.50
CA TYR A 81 -10.68 2.96 -5.93
C TYR A 81 -9.61 1.91 -6.25
N GLN A 82 -9.99 0.64 -6.33
CA GLN A 82 -9.10 -0.43 -6.82
C GLN A 82 -8.67 -0.16 -8.27
N LYS A 83 -9.61 0.21 -9.14
CA LYS A 83 -9.31 0.56 -10.54
C LYS A 83 -8.37 1.76 -10.66
N ASN A 84 -8.53 2.77 -9.81
CA ASN A 84 -7.66 3.94 -9.79
C ASN A 84 -6.22 3.57 -9.40
N ILE A 85 -6.04 2.75 -8.37
CA ILE A 85 -4.71 2.26 -7.94
C ILE A 85 -4.06 1.45 -9.06
N LEU A 86 -4.79 0.49 -9.65
CA LEU A 86 -4.29 -0.33 -10.75
C LEU A 86 -3.87 0.52 -11.94
N LYS A 87 -4.66 1.53 -12.32
CA LYS A 87 -4.29 2.46 -13.38
C LYS A 87 -3.00 3.21 -13.05
N LYS A 88 -2.84 3.67 -11.81
CA LYS A 88 -1.62 4.35 -11.35
C LYS A 88 -0.40 3.44 -11.39
N LEU A 89 -0.56 2.19 -10.97
CA LEU A 89 0.51 1.18 -11.03
C LEU A 89 0.99 0.98 -12.47
N LEU A 90 0.07 0.80 -13.43
CA LEU A 90 0.40 0.64 -14.85
C LEU A 90 1.10 1.87 -15.44
N GLU A 91 0.69 3.07 -15.03
CA GLU A 91 1.36 4.33 -15.41
C GLU A 91 2.81 4.39 -14.88
N LEU A 92 3.07 3.86 -13.68
CA LEU A 92 4.39 3.82 -13.07
C LEU A 92 5.31 2.78 -13.73
N GLU A 93 4.79 1.59 -14.04
CA GLU A 93 5.53 0.54 -14.75
C GLU A 93 5.96 0.99 -16.15
N THR A 94 5.06 1.69 -16.85
CA THR A 94 5.35 2.22 -18.19
C THR A 94 6.48 3.26 -18.15
N LYS A 95 6.48 4.15 -17.14
CA LYS A 95 7.54 5.16 -16.98
C LYS A 95 8.89 4.53 -16.66
N SER A 96 8.92 3.57 -15.74
CA SER A 96 10.16 2.86 -15.42
C SER A 96 10.78 2.17 -16.64
N SER A 97 9.94 1.57 -17.48
CA SER A 97 10.40 0.87 -18.69
C SER A 97 10.99 1.83 -19.75
N ILE A 98 10.62 3.10 -19.72
CA ILE A 98 11.18 4.14 -20.59
C ILE A 98 12.54 4.61 -20.04
N ASP A 99 12.61 4.89 -18.74
CA ASP A 99 13.84 5.34 -18.07
C ASP A 99 14.97 4.27 -18.16
N ASP A 100 14.62 2.99 -18.08
CA ASP A 100 15.56 1.88 -18.23
C ASP A 100 16.11 1.76 -19.67
N ASN A 101 15.33 2.12 -20.69
CA ASN A 101 15.76 2.09 -22.09
C ASN A 101 16.62 3.31 -22.48
N GLU A 102 16.36 4.49 -21.91
CA GLU A 102 17.21 5.66 -22.11
C GLU A 102 18.60 5.50 -21.46
N SER A 103 18.68 4.76 -20.35
CA SER A 103 19.93 4.46 -19.63
C SER A 103 20.90 3.54 -20.40
N ILE A 104 20.44 2.87 -21.46
CA ILE A 104 21.23 1.94 -22.29
C ILE A 104 21.78 2.63 -23.56
N SER A 105 21.45 3.90 -23.79
CA SER A 105 21.75 4.62 -25.04
C SER A 105 23.04 5.46 -25.00
N ILE A 106 24.13 4.94 -24.40
CA ILE A 106 25.48 5.58 -24.42
C ILE A 106 26.54 4.59 -24.93
#